data_AF-A0A7S3JJG2-F1
#
_entry.id   AF-A0A7S3JJG2-F1
#
_cell.length_a   1.000
_cell.length_b   1.000
_cell.length_c   1.000
_cell.angle_alpha   90.00
_cell.angle_beta   90.00
_cell.angle_gamma   90.00
#
_symmetry.space_group_name_H-M   'P 1'
#
loop_
_entity.id
_entity.type
_entity.pdbx_description
1 polymer ?
#
loop_
_entity_poly.entity_id
_entity_poly.type
_entity_poly.pdbx_seq_one_letter_code
_entity_poly.pdbx_strand_id
1 'polypeptide(L)'
;LEGGEIKYFELDTVGSLIEVGSKIMGSEVTCLDVGPIQEGRQRSRFLAVGCEDIIQILSLDPESCLSKNSMQALPTTPSSVCLIEMKNSIGSMNMDQTQLFLHIGLSNGMLLRAAVDSITGNLSDSRARYLGTK
;
A
#
# COMPACT_ATOMS: atom_id res chain seq x y z
N LEU A 1 21.64 5.54 -8.28
CA LEU A 1 20.62 6.14 -7.40
C LEU A 1 20.56 5.26 -6.18
N GLU A 2 20.77 5.80 -4.98
CA GLU A 2 20.54 5.02 -3.75
C GLU A 2 19.02 4.85 -3.62
N GLY A 3 18.50 3.67 -3.99
CA GLY A 3 17.07 3.38 -4.14
C GLY A 3 16.30 3.24 -2.82
N GLY A 4 16.64 4.02 -1.81
CA GLY A 4 16.08 3.93 -0.46
C GLY A 4 15.35 5.18 0.01
N GLU A 5 15.37 6.30 -0.71
CA GLU A 5 14.64 7.52 -0.28
C GLU A 5 13.27 7.63 -0.96
N ILE A 6 12.21 7.80 -0.17
CA ILE A 6 10.85 8.09 -0.62
C ILE A 6 10.55 9.55 -0.38
N LYS A 7 10.13 10.27 -1.42
CA LYS A 7 9.60 11.64 -1.33
C LYS A 7 8.13 11.65 -1.68
N TYR A 8 7.32 12.27 -0.83
CA TYR A 8 5.89 12.38 -1.01
C TYR A 8 5.50 13.81 -1.38
N PHE A 9 4.68 13.91 -2.43
CA PHE A 9 4.20 15.18 -2.96
C PHE A 9 2.68 15.21 -2.95
N GLU A 10 2.09 16.35 -2.60
CA GLU A 10 0.65 16.63 -2.75
C GLU A 10 0.43 17.78 -3.71
N LEU A 11 -0.78 17.86 -4.28
CA LEU A 11 -1.21 19.00 -5.08
C LEU A 11 -1.72 20.10 -4.14
N ASP A 12 -1.28 21.33 -4.36
CA ASP A 12 -1.83 22.51 -3.71
C ASP A 12 -3.15 22.97 -4.37
N THR A 13 -3.76 24.02 -3.81
CA THR A 13 -5.01 24.61 -4.33
C THR A 13 -4.90 25.24 -5.72
N VAL A 14 -3.68 25.43 -6.22
CA VAL A 14 -3.35 26.03 -7.50
C VAL A 14 -2.91 24.98 -8.53
N GLY A 15 -2.83 23.70 -8.13
CA GLY A 15 -2.43 22.57 -8.96
C GLY A 15 -0.92 22.35 -9.06
N SER A 16 -0.12 22.97 -8.20
CA SER A 16 1.33 22.74 -8.12
C SER A 16 1.66 21.61 -7.14
N LEU A 17 2.72 20.85 -7.41
CA LEU A 17 3.21 19.81 -6.51
C LEU A 17 4.06 20.42 -5.40
N ILE A 18 3.74 20.09 -4.15
CA ILE A 18 4.49 20.49 -2.96
C ILE A 18 5.10 19.24 -2.31
N GLU A 19 6.37 19.31 -1.93
CA GLU A 19 7.02 18.25 -1.14
C GLU A 19 6.48 18.31 0.30
N VAL A 20 5.77 17.27 0.70
CA VAL A 20 5.14 17.17 2.03
C VAL A 20 6.05 16.45 3.03
N GLY A 21 6.84 15.49 2.55
CA GLY A 21 7.78 14.77 3.39
C GLY A 21 8.74 13.88 2.62
N SER A 22 9.83 13.52 3.29
CA SER A 22 10.79 12.52 2.82
C SER A 22 11.02 11.47 3.91
N LYS A 23 11.27 10.23 3.50
CA LYS A 23 11.61 9.12 4.37
C LYS A 23 12.67 8.24 3.74
N ILE A 24 13.75 8.04 4.49
CA ILE A 24 14.77 7.05 4.16
C ILE A 24 14.31 5.67 4.63
N MET A 25 14.22 4.76 3.68
CA MET A 25 14.01 3.34 3.87
C MET A 25 15.35 2.68 4.18
N GLY A 26 15.35 1.71 5.09
CA GLY A 26 16.57 1.00 5.50
C GLY A 26 17.15 0.04 4.46
N SER A 27 16.51 -0.05 3.29
CA SER A 27 16.77 -1.01 2.22
C SER A 27 16.25 -0.46 0.89
N GLU A 28 16.60 -1.11 -0.21
CA GLU A 28 16.14 -0.72 -1.55
C GLU A 28 14.63 -0.94 -1.73
N VAL A 29 13.94 0.08 -2.22
CA VAL A 29 12.50 0.05 -2.55
C VAL A 29 12.32 -0.57 -3.92
N THR A 30 11.58 -1.67 -3.97
CA THR A 30 11.38 -2.44 -5.22
C THR A 30 10.06 -2.14 -5.90
N CYS A 31 9.03 -1.75 -5.14
CA CYS A 31 7.72 -1.40 -5.66
C CYS A 31 6.96 -0.53 -4.66
N LEU A 32 6.08 0.33 -5.17
CA LEU A 32 5.26 1.24 -4.38
C LEU A 32 3.88 1.41 -5.01
N ASP A 33 2.86 1.66 -4.19
CA ASP A 33 1.55 2.07 -4.66
C ASP A 33 0.81 2.94 -3.64
N VAL A 34 0.10 3.95 -4.15
CA VAL A 34 -0.75 4.84 -3.36
C VAL A 34 -2.19 4.41 -3.56
N GLY A 35 -2.90 4.08 -2.48
CA GLY A 35 -4.28 3.63 -2.58
C GLY A 35 -5.23 4.69 -3.15
N PRO A 36 -6.45 4.30 -3.56
CA PRO A 36 -7.43 5.26 -4.05
C PRO A 36 -7.82 6.29 -2.98
N ILE A 37 -8.26 7.46 -3.43
CA ILE A 37 -8.84 8.48 -2.57
C ILE A 37 -10.29 8.08 -2.25
N GLN A 38 -10.59 7.82 -0.98
CA GLN A 38 -11.94 7.47 -0.54
C GLN A 38 -12.89 8.67 -0.66
N GLU A 39 -14.19 8.39 -0.83
CA GLU A 39 -15.22 9.43 -0.89
C GLU A 39 -15.16 10.35 0.34
N GLY A 40 -15.26 11.66 0.08
CA GLY A 40 -15.17 12.68 1.12
C GLY A 40 -13.74 13.00 1.60
N ARG A 41 -12.71 12.35 1.05
CA ARG A 41 -11.30 12.69 1.30
C ARG A 41 -10.65 13.40 0.11
N GLN A 42 -9.57 14.12 0.39
CA GLN A 42 -8.73 14.76 -0.62
C GLN A 42 -7.44 13.99 -0.93
N ARG A 43 -7.14 12.96 -0.13
CA ARG A 43 -5.93 12.15 -0.24
C ARG A 43 -6.18 10.72 0.16
N SER A 44 -5.32 9.83 -0.34
CA SER A 44 -5.23 8.46 0.15
C SER A 44 -4.66 8.46 1.57
N ARG A 45 -5.00 7.45 2.36
CA ARG A 45 -4.44 7.28 3.71
C ARG A 45 -3.17 6.48 3.73
N PHE A 46 -2.98 5.61 2.74
CA PHE A 46 -2.00 4.53 2.82
C PHE A 46 -1.12 4.51 1.57
N LEU A 47 0.17 4.39 1.83
CA LEU A 47 1.20 4.09 0.85
C LEU A 47 1.73 2.69 1.16
N ALA A 48 1.66 1.79 0.19
CA ALA A 48 2.27 0.46 0.27
C ALA A 48 3.69 0.53 -0.30
N VAL A 49 4.68 0.00 0.43
CA VAL A 49 6.09 0.02 0.04
C VAL A 49 6.70 -1.37 0.19
N GLY A 50 7.13 -1.95 -0.93
CA GLY A 50 7.90 -3.19 -0.97
C GLY A 50 9.39 -2.91 -0.88
N CYS A 51 10.08 -3.67 -0.04
CA CYS A 51 11.51 -3.57 0.20
C CYS A 51 12.06 -4.96 0.48
N GLU A 52 13.17 -5.38 -0.15
CA GLU A 52 13.81 -6.69 0.10
C GLU A 52 12.82 -7.86 0.18
N ASP A 53 12.46 -8.35 1.37
CA ASP A 53 11.51 -9.42 1.64
C ASP A 53 10.34 -8.97 2.53
N ILE A 54 10.08 -7.66 2.61
CA ILE A 54 9.04 -7.06 3.44
C ILE A 54 8.11 -6.14 2.64
N ILE A 55 6.87 -6.05 3.12
CA ILE A 55 5.90 -5.03 2.72
C ILE A 55 5.57 -4.15 3.92
N GLN A 56 5.56 -2.84 3.72
CA GLN A 56 5.21 -1.86 4.74
C GLN A 56 4.02 -1.02 4.29
N ILE A 57 3.11 -0.72 5.22
CA ILE A 57 2.07 0.30 5.03
C ILE A 57 2.51 1.54 5.79
N LEU A 58 2.62 2.66 5.07
CA LEU A 58 2.89 3.97 5.63
C LEU A 58 1.62 4.83 5.61
N SER A 59 1.46 5.69 6.62
CA SER A 59 0.39 6.69 6.67
C SER A 59 0.72 7.89 5.78
N LEU A 60 -0.29 8.40 5.08
CA LEU A 60 -0.28 9.69 4.38
C LEU A 60 -1.20 10.71 5.05
N ASP A 61 -1.71 10.43 6.26
CA ASP A 61 -2.47 11.40 7.04
C ASP A 61 -1.53 12.55 7.51
N PRO A 62 -1.98 13.83 7.52
CA PRO A 62 -1.11 14.98 7.81
C PRO A 62 -0.41 14.92 9.17
N GLU A 63 -1.07 14.36 10.18
CA GLU A 63 -0.53 14.26 11.55
C GLU A 63 0.57 13.20 11.69
N SER A 64 0.65 12.26 10.75
CA SER A 64 1.51 11.07 10.84
C SER A 64 2.13 10.70 9.49
N CYS A 65 2.38 11.70 8.64
CA CYS A 65 2.83 11.51 7.27
C CYS A 65 4.14 10.69 7.22
N LEU A 66 4.16 9.67 6.36
CA LEU A 66 5.22 8.68 6.18
C LEU A 66 5.58 7.86 7.44
N SER A 67 4.78 7.93 8.52
CA SER A 67 4.95 7.04 9.66
C SER A 67 4.58 5.60 9.28
N LYS A 68 5.24 4.62 9.92
CA LYS A 68 4.98 3.20 9.64
C LYS A 68 3.78 2.73 10.44
N ASN A 69 2.72 2.30 9.75
CA ASN A 69 1.53 1.73 10.36
C ASN A 69 1.71 0.24 10.63
N SER A 70 2.07 -0.51 9.59
CA SER A 70 2.23 -1.96 9.67
C SER A 70 3.37 -2.45 8.77
N MET A 71 3.84 -3.66 9.06
CA MET A 71 4.91 -4.35 8.32
C MET A 71 4.60 -5.84 8.31
N GLN A 72 4.82 -6.48 7.17
CA GLN A 72 4.67 -7.92 7.02
C GLN A 72 5.85 -8.49 6.25
N ALA A 73 6.42 -9.59 6.75
CA ALA A 73 7.44 -10.35 6.04
C ALA A 73 6.81 -11.19 4.92
N LEU A 74 7.54 -11.30 3.82
CA LEU A 74 7.16 -12.00 2.61
C LEU A 74 8.14 -13.15 2.33
N PRO A 75 7.73 -14.20 1.61
CA PRO A 75 8.63 -15.31 1.28
C PRO A 75 9.78 -14.94 0.34
N THR A 76 9.56 -13.96 -0.54
CA THR A 76 10.53 -13.48 -1.54
C THR A 76 10.24 -12.01 -1.85
N THR A 77 11.10 -11.40 -2.66
CA THR A 77 11.01 -9.97 -2.96
C THR A 77 9.73 -9.55 -3.66
N PRO A 78 9.02 -8.53 -3.15
CA PRO A 78 7.88 -7.98 -3.84
C PRO A 78 8.36 -7.27 -5.11
N SER A 79 7.78 -7.64 -6.25
CA SER A 79 8.06 -7.06 -7.57
C SER A 79 6.99 -6.07 -8.01
N SER A 80 5.78 -6.16 -7.47
CA SER A 80 4.70 -5.20 -7.68
C SER A 80 3.75 -5.18 -6.48
N VAL A 81 3.12 -4.02 -6.26
CA VAL A 81 2.07 -3.85 -5.24
C VAL A 81 0.90 -3.08 -5.84
N CYS A 82 -0.31 -3.35 -5.37
CA CYS A 82 -1.50 -2.61 -5.76
C CYS A 82 -2.55 -2.58 -4.64
N LEU A 83 -2.92 -1.38 -4.19
CA LEU A 83 -3.98 -1.08 -3.24
C LEU A 83 -5.27 -0.85 -4.02
N ILE A 84 -6.24 -1.74 -3.83
CA ILE A 84 -7.52 -1.70 -4.57
C ILE A 84 -8.66 -1.78 -3.58
N GLU A 85 -9.59 -0.84 -3.72
CA GLU A 85 -10.87 -0.89 -3.03
C GLU A 85 -11.84 -1.77 -3.83
N MET A 86 -12.36 -2.81 -3.20
CA MET A 86 -13.28 -3.76 -3.80
C MET A 86 -14.56 -3.87 -2.96
N LYS A 87 -15.70 -4.11 -3.62
CA LYS A 87 -16.94 -4.43 -2.91
C LYS A 87 -16.77 -5.74 -2.13
N ASN A 88 -17.13 -5.74 -0.86
CA ASN A 88 -17.08 -6.95 -0.06
C ASN A 88 -18.23 -7.88 -0.47
N SER A 89 -17.94 -8.91 -1.26
CA SER A 89 -18.92 -9.87 -1.76
C SER A 89 -19.24 -11.02 -0.79
N ILE A 90 -18.65 -11.01 0.42
CA ILE A 90 -18.87 -12.06 1.42
C ILE A 90 -19.95 -11.60 2.42
N GLY A 91 -21.18 -12.07 2.22
CA GLY A 91 -22.19 -12.21 3.28
C GLY A 91 -22.77 -10.94 3.90
N SER A 92 -22.43 -9.74 3.41
CA SER A 92 -23.03 -8.50 3.91
C SER A 92 -24.34 -8.20 3.18
N MET A 93 -25.42 -8.04 3.96
CA MET A 93 -26.72 -7.54 3.50
C MET A 93 -26.65 -6.08 2.99
N ASN A 94 -25.48 -5.42 3.13
CA ASN A 94 -25.23 -4.06 2.70
C ASN A 94 -24.32 -4.04 1.46
N MET A 95 -24.94 -3.92 0.28
CA MET A 95 -24.29 -3.96 -1.04
C MET A 95 -23.31 -2.79 -1.31
N ASP A 96 -23.21 -1.83 -0.38
CA ASP A 96 -22.43 -0.60 -0.53
C ASP A 96 -21.14 -0.57 0.32
N GLN A 97 -20.85 -1.62 1.09
CA GLN A 97 -19.60 -1.67 1.86
C GLN A 97 -18.42 -2.13 1.00
N THR A 98 -17.48 -1.21 0.79
CA THR A 98 -16.19 -1.47 0.16
C THR A 98 -15.13 -1.84 1.20
N GLN A 99 -14.12 -2.57 0.76
CA GLN A 99 -12.96 -2.97 1.57
C GLN A 99 -11.69 -2.79 0.76
N LEU A 100 -10.65 -2.26 1.42
CA LEU A 100 -9.34 -2.08 0.81
C LEU A 100 -8.55 -3.39 0.87
N PHE A 101 -7.99 -3.79 -0.26
CA PHE A 101 -7.12 -4.95 -0.38
C PHE A 101 -5.77 -4.55 -0.94
N LEU A 102 -4.71 -5.10 -0.37
CA LEU A 102 -3.36 -5.03 -0.89
C LEU A 102 -3.05 -6.30 -1.67
N HIS A 103 -2.71 -6.14 -2.94
CA HIS A 103 -2.20 -7.19 -3.81
C HIS A 103 -0.69 -7.03 -3.93
N ILE A 104 0.06 -8.13 -3.77
CA ILE A 104 1.51 -8.15 -3.77
C ILE A 104 1.97 -9.23 -4.75
N GLY A 105 2.59 -8.83 -5.85
CA GLY A 105 3.22 -9.73 -6.80
C GLY A 105 4.67 -9.99 -6.41
N LEU A 106 5.00 -11.22 -6.06
CA LEU A 106 6.34 -11.63 -5.66
C LEU A 106 7.21 -12.03 -6.86
N SER A 107 8.54 -11.93 -6.71
CA SER A 107 9.51 -12.24 -7.77
C SER A 107 9.48 -13.71 -8.21
N ASN A 108 9.06 -14.61 -7.33
CA ASN A 108 8.87 -16.03 -7.62
C ASN A 108 7.53 -16.37 -8.31
N GLY A 109 6.75 -15.35 -8.71
CA GLY A 109 5.47 -15.54 -9.41
C GLY A 109 4.29 -15.89 -8.52
N MET A 110 4.44 -15.75 -7.20
CA MET A 110 3.30 -15.78 -6.27
C MET A 110 2.58 -14.42 -6.24
N LEU A 111 1.26 -14.45 -6.21
CA LEU A 111 0.41 -13.32 -5.86
C LEU A 111 -0.14 -13.52 -4.46
N LEU A 112 0.11 -12.55 -3.59
CA LEU A 112 -0.45 -12.50 -2.25
C LEU A 112 -1.50 -11.38 -2.20
N ARG A 113 -2.63 -11.64 -1.55
CA ARG A 113 -3.70 -10.66 -1.34
C ARG A 113 -4.01 -10.61 0.15
N ALA A 114 -3.95 -9.41 0.74
CA ALA A 114 -4.29 -9.17 2.14
C ALA A 114 -5.36 -8.09 2.24
N ALA A 115 -6.27 -8.23 3.21
CA ALA A 115 -7.19 -7.19 3.62
C ALA A 115 -6.44 -6.09 4.39
N VAL A 116 -6.68 -4.83 4.05
CA VAL A 116 -6.13 -3.67 4.75
C VAL A 116 -7.21 -3.05 5.62
N ASP A 117 -6.95 -2.93 6.92
CA ASP A 117 -7.85 -2.24 7.84
C ASP A 117 -7.88 -0.73 7.53
N SER A 118 -9.07 -0.15 7.35
CA SER A 118 -9.26 1.22 6.88
C SER A 118 -8.85 2.31 7.88
N ILE A 119 -8.63 1.95 9.14
CA ILE A 119 -8.25 2.86 10.21
C ILE A 119 -6.77 2.70 10.55
N THR A 120 -6.35 1.47 10.82
CA THR A 120 -5.01 1.15 11.32
C THR A 120 -4.01 0.89 10.20
N GLY A 121 -4.44 0.45 9.02
CA GLY A 121 -3.55 0.00 7.94
C GLY A 121 -2.92 -1.38 8.20
N ASN A 122 -3.46 -2.15 9.17
CA ASN A 122 -3.00 -3.51 9.44
C ASN A 122 -3.42 -4.48 8.32
N LEU A 123 -2.56 -5.46 8.05
CA LEU A 123 -2.79 -6.50 7.05
C LEU A 123 -3.38 -7.75 7.71
N SER A 124 -4.43 -8.33 7.11
CA SER A 124 -5.13 -9.53 7.59
C SER A 124 -5.69 -10.36 6.43
N ASP A 125 -6.25 -11.56 6.71
CA ASP A 125 -6.82 -12.48 5.69
C ASP A 125 -5.91 -12.65 4.45
N SER A 126 -4.62 -12.90 4.70
CA SER A 126 -3.62 -13.08 3.66
C SER A 126 -3.85 -14.40 2.92
N ARG A 127 -4.07 -14.31 1.60
CA ARG A 127 -4.23 -15.47 0.71
C ARG A 127 -3.19 -15.41 -0.39
N ALA A 128 -2.55 -16.54 -0.67
CA ALA A 128 -1.56 -16.65 -1.73
C ALA A 128 -2.03 -17.56 -2.86
N ARG A 129 -1.66 -17.22 -4.09
CA ARG A 129 -1.82 -18.06 -5.29
C ARG A 129 -0.55 -18.01 -6.13
N TYR A 130 -0.12 -19.15 -6.63
CA TYR A 130 0.96 -19.21 -7.61
C TYR A 130 0.41 -18.92 -9.00
N LEU A 131 1.02 -17.96 -9.72
CA LEU A 131 0.57 -17.55 -11.06
C LEU A 131 1.44 -18.13 -12.18
N GLY A 132 2.62 -18.65 -11.88
CA GLY A 132 3.58 -19.18 -12.85
C GLY A 132 4.98 -18.68 -12.60
N THR A 133 5.96 -19.18 -13.35
CA THR A 133 7.32 -18.64 -13.33
C THR A 133 7.39 -17.38 -14.17
N LYS A 134 8.06 -16.34 -13.67
CA LYS A 134 8.41 -15.14 -14.45
C LYS A 134 9.54 -15.44 -15.43
#